data_AF-A0A4P7CLE8-F1
#
_entry.id   AF-A0A4P7CLE8-F1
#
_cell.length_a   1.000
_cell.length_b   1.000
_cell.length_c   1.000
_cell.angle_alpha   90.00
_cell.angle_beta   90.00
_cell.angle_gamma   90.00
#
_symmetry.space_group_name_H-M   'P 1'
#
loop_
_entity.id
_entity.type
_entity.pdbx_description
1 polymer ?
#
loop_
_entity_poly.entity_id
_entity_poly.type
_entity_poly.pdbx_seq_one_letter_code
_entity_poly.pdbx_strand_id
1 'polypeptide(L)'
;MLSGALILPKVVNTDILSFYKKRIPQFIILLFIYSFLTTLVHKLTVGIPLLKSIQDSFKWHNGLYPANIGSAIQLWYMYSIIGLYLIAPFLAKLLDRLTNKEIILFLFISVLLTQFKDTAIQGFRLNIDILPRIGTNMMGAYLNFFILGYLLIHRNIKLSILSSFLLLIVPIIISLIREIHKNEFIGGLHWYSSSLQILLSSIGLLSLLRIYFENKARSKFIEFLSVYSFGVYLLHYIFIYIFKSIIDFSSLSFTAKLMALFIPSFICSYIFAWLLSKHRITRFFVM
;
A
#
# COMPACT_ATOMS: atom_id res chain seq x y z
N MET A 1 -7.15 2.49 1.77
CA MET A 1 -8.32 3.24 2.28
C MET A 1 -8.20 4.74 2.03
N LEU A 2 -7.19 5.44 2.56
CA LEU A 2 -7.05 6.90 2.40
C LEU A 2 -7.08 7.39 0.94
N SER A 3 -6.43 6.68 0.02
CA SER A 3 -6.48 7.05 -1.41
C SER A 3 -7.92 7.10 -1.94
N GLY A 4 -8.78 6.16 -1.53
CA GLY A 4 -10.19 6.14 -1.97
C GLY A 4 -11.01 7.26 -1.34
N ALA A 5 -10.78 7.51 -0.05
CA ALA A 5 -11.38 8.64 0.66
C ALA A 5 -11.09 10.00 0.01
N LEU A 6 -9.85 10.20 -0.46
CA LEU A 6 -9.39 11.50 -0.94
C LEU A 6 -9.57 11.71 -2.45
N ILE A 7 -9.52 10.62 -3.24
CA ILE A 7 -9.56 10.69 -4.70
C ILE A 7 -10.98 10.54 -5.22
N LEU A 8 -11.73 9.53 -4.78
CA LEU A 8 -13.05 9.22 -5.35
C LEU A 8 -13.99 10.44 -5.36
N PRO A 9 -14.14 11.21 -4.27
CA PRO A 9 -15.03 12.38 -4.27
C PRO A 9 -14.60 13.48 -5.23
N LYS A 10 -13.28 13.62 -5.46
CA LYS A 10 -12.72 14.67 -6.32
C LYS A 10 -12.89 14.35 -7.81
N VAL A 11 -12.99 13.07 -8.15
CA VAL A 11 -12.96 12.62 -9.55
C VAL A 11 -14.37 12.49 -10.14
N VAL A 12 -15.42 12.46 -9.31
CA VAL A 12 -16.84 12.34 -9.74
C VAL A 12 -17.18 13.26 -10.92
N ASN A 13 -16.82 14.55 -10.79
CA ASN A 13 -17.16 15.62 -11.74
C ASN A 13 -16.01 16.01 -12.67
N THR A 14 -14.94 15.20 -12.73
CA THR A 14 -13.79 15.51 -13.61
C THR A 14 -13.89 14.75 -14.93
N ASP A 15 -13.34 15.36 -15.97
CA ASP A 15 -13.11 14.66 -17.23
C ASP A 15 -12.12 13.50 -17.03
N ILE A 16 -12.51 12.32 -17.53
CA ILE A 16 -11.79 11.06 -17.32
C ILE A 16 -10.40 11.15 -17.97
N LEU A 17 -10.33 11.66 -19.20
CA LEU A 17 -9.08 11.73 -19.95
C LEU A 17 -8.09 12.71 -19.30
N SER A 18 -8.60 13.86 -18.82
CA SER A 18 -7.83 14.85 -18.08
C SER A 18 -7.27 14.29 -16.78
N PHE A 19 -8.05 13.48 -16.06
CA PHE A 19 -7.56 12.78 -14.87
C PHE A 19 -6.43 11.79 -15.20
N TYR A 20 -6.59 10.98 -16.24
CA TYR A 20 -5.56 10.00 -16.63
C TYR A 20 -4.27 10.65 -17.10
N LYS A 21 -4.35 11.64 -17.99
CA LYS A 21 -3.18 12.39 -18.49
C LYS A 21 -2.35 12.97 -17.35
N LYS A 22 -2.99 13.35 -16.25
CA LYS A 22 -2.31 13.89 -15.07
C LYS A 22 -1.69 12.83 -14.16
N ARG A 23 -2.41 11.74 -13.86
CA ARG A 23 -2.02 10.80 -12.79
C ARG A 23 -1.31 9.54 -13.28
N ILE A 24 -1.75 8.96 -14.39
CA ILE A 24 -1.25 7.66 -14.85
C ILE A 24 0.22 7.76 -15.33
N PRO A 25 0.61 8.75 -16.16
CA PRO A 25 2.01 8.92 -16.54
C PRO A 25 2.92 9.12 -15.34
N GLN A 26 2.47 9.86 -14.32
CA GLN A 26 3.25 10.08 -13.10
C GLN A 26 3.58 8.74 -12.43
N PHE A 27 2.59 7.88 -12.17
CA PHE A 27 2.87 6.58 -11.53
C PHE A 27 3.74 5.66 -12.39
N ILE A 28 3.56 5.64 -13.71
CA ILE A 28 4.37 4.84 -14.63
C ILE A 28 5.83 5.31 -14.61
N ILE A 29 6.06 6.63 -14.69
CA ILE A 29 7.40 7.23 -14.65
C ILE A 29 8.06 6.97 -13.30
N LEU A 30 7.33 7.13 -12.19
CA LEU A 30 7.85 6.86 -10.85
C LEU A 30 8.21 5.38 -10.68
N LEU A 31 7.34 4.47 -11.10
CA LEU A 31 7.63 3.04 -11.08
C LEU A 31 8.91 2.74 -11.85
N PHE A 32 9.04 3.26 -13.07
CA PHE A 32 10.24 3.07 -13.88
C PHE A 32 11.50 3.59 -13.20
N ILE A 33 11.51 4.86 -12.80
CA ILE A 33 12.68 5.52 -12.23
C ILE A 33 13.11 4.86 -10.94
N TYR A 34 12.19 4.59 -10.03
CA TYR A 34 12.55 4.04 -8.72
C TYR A 34 12.87 2.54 -8.78
N SER A 35 12.27 1.77 -9.69
CA SER A 35 12.70 0.39 -9.96
C SER A 35 14.13 0.36 -10.51
N PHE A 36 14.41 1.21 -11.50
CA PHE A 36 15.73 1.35 -12.08
C PHE A 36 16.77 1.79 -11.04
N LEU A 37 16.54 2.89 -10.33
CA LEU A 37 17.50 3.46 -9.39
C LEU A 37 17.77 2.53 -8.21
N THR A 38 16.72 1.95 -7.62
CA THR A 38 16.91 1.04 -6.47
C THR A 38 17.67 -0.22 -6.87
N THR A 39 17.35 -0.79 -8.03
CA THR A 39 18.08 -1.97 -8.52
C THR A 39 19.51 -1.64 -8.91
N LEU A 40 19.73 -0.49 -9.55
CA LEU A 40 21.08 0.00 -9.87
C LEU A 40 21.92 0.14 -8.61
N VAL A 41 21.41 0.84 -7.59
CA VAL A 41 22.13 1.03 -6.32
C VAL A 41 22.39 -0.30 -5.64
N HIS A 42 21.41 -1.19 -5.54
CA HIS A 42 21.62 -2.52 -4.97
C HIS A 42 22.75 -3.28 -5.70
N LYS A 43 22.73 -3.32 -7.03
CA LYS A 43 23.74 -4.01 -7.83
C LYS A 43 25.14 -3.44 -7.64
N LEU A 44 25.27 -2.12 -7.55
CA LEU A 44 26.53 -1.45 -7.23
C LEU A 44 27.01 -1.80 -5.82
N THR A 45 26.11 -1.84 -4.83
CA THR A 45 26.45 -2.18 -3.44
C THR A 45 26.91 -3.63 -3.25
N VAL A 46 26.56 -4.54 -4.16
CA VAL A 46 27.03 -5.93 -4.16
C VAL A 46 28.21 -6.17 -5.13
N GLY A 47 28.80 -5.10 -5.67
CA GLY A 47 30.03 -5.17 -6.47
C GLY A 47 29.85 -5.49 -7.95
N ILE A 48 28.63 -5.39 -8.52
CA ILE A 48 28.43 -5.59 -9.96
C ILE A 48 28.92 -4.37 -10.75
N PRO A 49 29.72 -4.55 -11.83
CA PRO A 49 30.25 -3.43 -12.63
C PRO A 49 29.17 -2.45 -13.11
N LEU A 50 29.49 -1.15 -13.09
CA LEU A 50 28.54 -0.07 -13.38
C LEU A 50 27.76 -0.26 -14.70
N LEU A 51 28.47 -0.54 -15.80
CA LEU A 51 27.84 -0.68 -17.11
C LEU A 51 26.83 -1.84 -17.14
N LYS A 52 27.20 -2.99 -16.55
CA LYS A 52 26.32 -4.15 -16.43
C LYS A 52 25.12 -3.84 -15.54
N SER A 53 25.34 -3.16 -14.41
CA SER A 53 24.29 -2.73 -13.50
C SER A 53 23.28 -1.80 -14.17
N ILE A 54 23.74 -0.83 -14.98
CA ILE A 54 22.86 0.06 -15.75
C ILE A 54 22.06 -0.73 -16.78
N GLN A 55 22.73 -1.54 -17.61
CA GLN A 55 22.08 -2.31 -18.67
C GLN A 55 21.02 -3.26 -18.12
N ASP A 56 21.35 -4.03 -17.09
CA ASP A 56 20.41 -4.99 -16.52
C ASP A 56 19.25 -4.30 -15.79
N SER A 57 19.51 -3.21 -15.06
CA SER A 57 18.46 -2.47 -14.36
C SER A 57 17.50 -1.83 -15.34
N PHE A 58 18.01 -1.26 -16.43
CA PHE A 58 17.19 -0.64 -17.47
C PHE A 58 16.41 -1.67 -18.30
N LYS A 59 17.02 -2.81 -18.67
CA LYS A 59 16.39 -3.80 -19.56
C LYS A 59 15.43 -4.75 -18.84
N TRP A 60 15.82 -5.20 -17.64
CA TRP A 60 15.15 -6.33 -16.97
C TRP A 60 14.50 -5.99 -15.63
N HIS A 61 14.81 -4.84 -15.04
CA HIS A 61 14.36 -4.50 -13.67
C HIS A 61 13.79 -3.08 -13.57
N ASN A 62 13.16 -2.61 -14.65
CA ASN A 62 12.60 -1.27 -14.75
C ASN A 62 11.14 -1.18 -14.31
N GLY A 63 10.55 -2.26 -13.77
CA GLY A 63 9.16 -2.29 -13.33
C GLY A 63 8.09 -2.31 -14.44
N LEU A 64 8.43 -2.02 -15.70
CA LEU A 64 7.49 -2.03 -16.83
C LEU A 64 7.63 -3.29 -17.68
N TYR A 65 8.80 -3.54 -18.25
CA TYR A 65 9.12 -4.76 -18.99
C TYR A 65 10.31 -5.45 -18.32
N PRO A 66 10.19 -6.73 -17.93
CA PRO A 66 9.06 -7.66 -18.03
C PRO A 66 8.16 -7.62 -16.77
N ALA A 67 7.73 -6.45 -16.31
CA ALA A 67 7.03 -6.24 -15.03
C ALA A 67 7.83 -6.71 -13.79
N ASN A 68 9.16 -6.55 -13.82
CA ASN A 68 10.03 -6.89 -12.71
C ASN A 68 10.62 -5.62 -12.08
N ILE A 69 10.37 -5.42 -10.79
CA ILE A 69 10.87 -4.27 -10.00
C ILE A 69 12.28 -4.49 -9.45
N GLY A 70 12.87 -5.66 -9.67
CA GLY A 70 14.17 -6.05 -9.15
C GLY A 70 14.26 -5.91 -7.64
N SER A 71 15.23 -5.12 -7.18
CA SER A 71 15.46 -4.89 -5.75
C SER A 71 14.53 -3.83 -5.15
N ALA A 72 13.69 -3.19 -5.96
CA ALA A 72 12.72 -2.20 -5.52
C ALA A 72 11.42 -2.83 -5.00
N ILE A 73 11.53 -3.80 -4.09
CA ILE A 73 10.41 -4.63 -3.61
C ILE A 73 9.26 -3.77 -3.10
N GLN A 74 9.57 -2.65 -2.42
CA GLN A 74 8.57 -1.71 -1.89
C GLN A 74 7.58 -1.20 -2.95
N LEU A 75 7.97 -1.16 -4.23
CA LEU A 75 7.16 -0.64 -5.31
C LEU A 75 6.06 -1.60 -5.79
N TRP A 76 5.96 -2.81 -5.22
CA TRP A 76 4.92 -3.77 -5.60
C TRP A 76 3.50 -3.18 -5.57
N TYR A 77 3.23 -2.24 -4.65
CA TYR A 77 1.92 -1.61 -4.54
C TYR A 77 1.63 -0.58 -5.64
N MET A 78 2.66 -0.12 -6.38
CA MET A 78 2.48 0.78 -7.52
C MET A 78 1.63 0.14 -8.61
N TYR A 79 1.75 -1.17 -8.84
CA TYR A 79 0.88 -1.88 -9.79
C TYR A 79 -0.59 -1.80 -9.36
N SER A 80 -0.85 -2.09 -8.08
CA SER A 80 -2.21 -2.04 -7.53
C SER A 80 -2.79 -0.63 -7.56
N ILE A 81 -2.01 0.40 -7.22
CA ILE A 81 -2.51 1.78 -7.21
C ILE A 81 -2.76 2.29 -8.63
N ILE A 82 -1.95 1.91 -9.63
CA ILE A 82 -2.20 2.24 -11.04
C ILE A 82 -3.55 1.64 -11.47
N GLY A 83 -3.79 0.35 -11.18
CA GLY A 83 -5.06 -0.30 -11.48
C GLY A 83 -6.25 0.38 -10.81
N LEU A 84 -6.13 0.74 -9.53
CA LEU A 84 -7.17 1.48 -8.80
C LEU A 84 -7.43 2.86 -9.41
N TYR A 85 -6.40 3.57 -9.86
CA TYR A 85 -6.56 4.89 -10.47
C TYR A 85 -7.16 4.82 -11.89
N LEU A 86 -6.89 3.74 -12.64
CA LEU A 86 -7.56 3.50 -13.92
C LEU A 86 -9.08 3.35 -13.71
N ILE A 87 -9.54 2.62 -12.70
CA ILE A 87 -10.98 2.46 -12.45
C ILE A 87 -11.61 3.62 -11.66
N ALA A 88 -10.81 4.47 -11.01
CA ALA A 88 -11.28 5.48 -10.08
C ALA A 88 -12.38 6.41 -10.64
N PRO A 89 -12.30 6.95 -11.88
CA PRO A 89 -13.35 7.84 -12.39
C PRO A 89 -14.71 7.15 -12.58
N PHE A 90 -14.71 5.90 -13.03
CA PHE A 90 -15.93 5.10 -13.19
C PHE A 90 -16.52 4.74 -11.83
N LEU A 91 -15.66 4.27 -10.94
CA LEU A 91 -16.05 3.90 -9.59
C LEU A 91 -16.59 5.11 -8.81
N ALA A 92 -15.98 6.28 -8.97
CA ALA A 92 -16.45 7.51 -8.34
C ALA A 92 -17.88 7.85 -8.76
N LYS A 93 -18.17 7.85 -10.07
CA LYS A 93 -19.51 8.12 -10.61
C LYS A 93 -20.55 7.07 -10.16
N LEU A 94 -20.15 5.81 -10.09
CA LEU A 94 -21.00 4.73 -9.58
C LEU A 94 -21.35 4.96 -8.10
N LEU A 95 -20.33 5.10 -7.26
CA LEU A 95 -20.50 5.24 -5.80
C LEU A 95 -21.20 6.55 -5.41
N ASP A 96 -21.10 7.59 -6.22
CA ASP A 96 -21.79 8.86 -5.98
C ASP A 96 -23.32 8.71 -6.09
N ARG A 97 -23.79 7.86 -7.02
CA ARG A 97 -25.21 7.61 -7.26
C ARG A 97 -25.81 6.54 -6.35
N LEU A 98 -25.01 5.58 -5.90
CA LEU A 98 -25.47 4.52 -5.03
C LEU A 98 -25.73 5.02 -3.60
N THR A 99 -26.75 4.45 -2.97
CA THR A 99 -27.01 4.60 -1.54
C THR A 99 -25.97 3.86 -0.70
N ASN A 100 -25.79 4.26 0.56
CA ASN A 100 -24.87 3.58 1.47
C ASN A 100 -25.18 2.08 1.61
N LYS A 101 -26.45 1.68 1.56
CA LYS A 101 -26.88 0.28 1.65
C LYS A 101 -26.41 -0.53 0.45
N GLU A 102 -26.56 0.01 -0.76
CA GLU A 102 -26.11 -0.64 -1.99
C GLU A 102 -24.59 -0.78 -2.04
N ILE A 103 -23.84 0.25 -1.59
CA ILE A 103 -22.38 0.18 -1.53
C ILE A 103 -21.94 -0.88 -0.51
N ILE A 104 -22.60 -0.97 0.66
CA ILE A 104 -22.31 -2.00 1.65
C ILE A 104 -22.62 -3.40 1.11
N LEU A 105 -23.73 -3.58 0.39
CA LEU A 105 -24.06 -4.85 -0.27
C LEU A 105 -23.00 -5.23 -1.31
N PHE A 106 -22.59 -4.29 -2.16
CA PHE A 106 -21.51 -4.49 -3.13
C PHE A 106 -20.20 -4.89 -2.44
N LEU A 107 -19.83 -4.19 -1.36
CA LEU A 107 -18.66 -4.51 -0.56
C LEU A 107 -18.74 -5.91 0.06
N PHE A 108 -19.90 -6.29 0.60
CA PHE A 108 -20.09 -7.61 1.18
C PHE A 108 -19.84 -8.70 0.14
N ILE A 109 -20.45 -8.59 -1.05
CA ILE A 109 -20.25 -9.53 -2.16
C ILE A 109 -18.77 -9.56 -2.58
N SER A 110 -18.16 -8.38 -2.76
CA SER A 110 -16.76 -8.27 -3.19
C SER A 110 -15.78 -8.88 -2.16
N VAL A 111 -15.97 -8.62 -0.87
CA VAL A 111 -15.15 -9.19 0.22
C VAL A 111 -15.35 -10.71 0.30
N LEU A 112 -16.58 -11.19 0.12
CA LEU A 112 -16.88 -12.62 0.10
C LEU A 112 -16.11 -13.35 -1.01
N LEU A 113 -16.07 -12.75 -2.20
CA LEU A 113 -15.39 -13.32 -3.38
C LEU A 113 -13.86 -13.13 -3.40
N THR A 114 -13.30 -12.33 -2.48
CA THR A 114 -11.87 -12.01 -2.42
C THR A 114 -11.26 -12.42 -1.09
N GLN A 115 -11.16 -11.51 -0.11
CA GLN A 115 -10.48 -11.76 1.16
C GLN A 115 -11.12 -12.88 1.98
N PHE A 116 -12.45 -12.96 2.06
CA PHE A 116 -13.08 -14.04 2.81
C PHE A 116 -12.75 -15.41 2.19
N LYS A 117 -12.86 -15.52 0.87
CA LYS A 117 -12.49 -16.73 0.13
C LYS A 117 -11.07 -17.17 0.43
N ASP A 118 -10.10 -16.28 0.24
CA ASP A 118 -8.69 -16.62 0.39
C ASP A 118 -8.34 -16.89 1.86
N THR A 119 -8.95 -16.17 2.80
CA THR A 119 -8.82 -16.45 4.23
C THR A 119 -9.38 -17.82 4.61
N ALA A 120 -10.55 -18.19 4.09
CA ALA A 120 -11.16 -19.49 4.35
C ALA A 120 -10.28 -20.64 3.82
N ILE A 121 -9.82 -20.54 2.56
CA ILE A 121 -9.05 -21.59 1.89
C ILE A 121 -7.60 -21.63 2.40
N GLN A 122 -6.88 -20.51 2.33
CA GLN A 122 -5.44 -20.46 2.64
C GLN A 122 -5.19 -20.29 4.14
N GLY A 123 -6.00 -19.48 4.82
CA GLY A 123 -5.86 -19.20 6.25
C GLY A 123 -6.38 -20.35 7.12
N PHE A 124 -7.60 -20.80 6.85
CA PHE A 124 -8.28 -21.81 7.67
C PHE A 124 -8.26 -23.23 7.09
N ARG A 125 -7.75 -23.42 5.86
CA ARG A 125 -7.72 -24.72 5.17
C ARG A 125 -9.10 -25.37 5.07
N LEU A 126 -10.12 -24.53 4.82
CA LEU A 126 -11.49 -24.98 4.59
C LEU A 126 -11.62 -25.43 3.13
N ASN A 127 -12.02 -26.67 2.92
CA ASN A 127 -12.29 -27.22 1.60
C ASN A 127 -13.72 -26.87 1.19
N ILE A 128 -13.86 -25.81 0.38
CA ILE A 128 -15.13 -25.35 -0.16
C ILE A 128 -14.99 -25.31 -1.69
N ASP A 129 -15.29 -26.41 -2.37
CA ASP A 129 -14.96 -26.63 -3.79
C ASP A 129 -15.53 -25.58 -4.76
N ILE A 130 -16.64 -24.95 -4.38
CA ILE A 130 -17.27 -23.90 -5.19
C ILE A 130 -16.52 -22.57 -5.12
N LEU A 131 -15.89 -22.26 -3.98
CA LEU A 131 -15.35 -20.93 -3.70
C LEU A 131 -14.15 -20.57 -4.61
N PRO A 132 -13.19 -21.48 -4.89
CA PRO A 132 -12.13 -21.23 -5.87
C PRO A 132 -12.64 -20.98 -7.30
N ARG A 133 -13.85 -21.43 -7.65
CA ARG A 133 -14.39 -21.30 -9.01
C ARG A 133 -15.13 -19.98 -9.23
N ILE A 134 -15.51 -19.28 -8.17
CA ILE A 134 -16.29 -18.04 -8.26
C ILE A 134 -15.37 -16.82 -8.06
N GLY A 135 -15.52 -15.82 -8.94
CA GLY A 135 -15.03 -14.46 -8.72
C GLY A 135 -13.50 -14.28 -8.76
N THR A 136 -12.73 -15.26 -9.25
CA THR A 136 -11.26 -15.25 -9.25
C THR A 136 -10.63 -14.11 -10.04
N ASN A 137 -11.35 -13.52 -11.00
CA ASN A 137 -10.85 -12.43 -11.86
C ASN A 137 -11.77 -11.20 -11.93
N MET A 138 -12.83 -11.13 -11.13
CA MET A 138 -13.86 -10.08 -11.28
C MET A 138 -13.60 -8.85 -10.41
N MET A 139 -13.15 -9.04 -9.16
CA MET A 139 -12.86 -7.95 -8.23
C MET A 139 -11.49 -8.15 -7.60
N GLY A 140 -10.65 -7.11 -7.63
CA GLY A 140 -9.39 -7.10 -6.91
C GLY A 140 -9.59 -6.69 -5.44
N ALA A 141 -9.04 -7.44 -4.49
CA ALA A 141 -9.20 -7.19 -3.05
C ALA A 141 -8.83 -5.75 -2.60
N TYR A 142 -7.91 -5.08 -3.30
CA TYR A 142 -7.53 -3.69 -3.03
C TYR A 142 -8.67 -2.69 -3.29
N LEU A 143 -9.63 -3.04 -4.15
CA LEU A 143 -10.85 -2.25 -4.37
C LEU A 143 -11.64 -2.08 -3.07
N ASN A 144 -11.72 -3.13 -2.25
CA ASN A 144 -12.48 -3.11 -1.00
C ASN A 144 -11.91 -2.05 -0.05
N PHE A 145 -10.58 -2.00 0.10
CA PHE A 145 -9.93 -0.94 0.87
C PHE A 145 -10.22 0.45 0.28
N PHE A 146 -10.26 0.59 -1.04
CA PHE A 146 -10.50 1.87 -1.70
C PHE A 146 -11.92 2.39 -1.41
N ILE A 147 -12.94 1.55 -1.59
CA ILE A 147 -14.35 1.88 -1.34
C ILE A 147 -14.63 2.10 0.16
N LEU A 148 -14.07 1.27 1.04
CA LEU A 148 -14.25 1.45 2.49
C LEU A 148 -13.70 2.79 2.97
N GLY A 149 -12.58 3.27 2.41
CA GLY A 149 -12.08 4.61 2.70
C GLY A 149 -13.08 5.71 2.30
N TYR A 150 -13.68 5.58 1.12
CA TYR A 150 -14.74 6.48 0.67
C TYR A 150 -15.96 6.48 1.60
N LEU A 151 -16.41 5.31 2.05
CA LEU A 151 -17.55 5.23 2.98
C LEU A 151 -17.25 5.84 4.36
N LEU A 152 -16.15 5.44 4.97
CA LEU A 152 -15.82 5.82 6.35
C LEU A 152 -15.46 7.30 6.48
N ILE A 153 -14.78 7.87 5.49
CA ILE A 153 -14.31 9.26 5.54
C ILE A 153 -15.26 10.20 4.81
N HIS A 154 -15.60 9.91 3.54
CA HIS A 154 -16.39 10.84 2.72
C HIS A 154 -17.89 10.72 2.94
N ARG A 155 -18.46 9.51 2.92
CA ARG A 155 -19.89 9.29 3.27
C ARG A 155 -20.16 9.36 4.78
N ASN A 156 -19.11 9.62 5.57
CA ASN A 156 -19.20 9.86 7.01
C ASN A 156 -19.91 8.71 7.77
N ILE A 157 -19.68 7.46 7.37
CA ILE A 157 -20.18 6.32 8.15
C ILE A 157 -19.36 6.23 9.44
N LYS A 158 -20.02 6.48 10.58
CA LYS A 158 -19.40 6.46 11.91
C LYS A 158 -19.56 5.08 12.54
N LEU A 159 -18.48 4.60 13.14
CA LEU A 159 -18.49 3.43 14.01
C LEU A 159 -18.31 3.91 15.45
N SER A 160 -18.89 3.19 16.42
CA SER A 160 -18.62 3.46 17.83
C SER A 160 -17.15 3.18 18.17
N ILE A 161 -16.64 3.77 19.25
CA ILE A 161 -15.27 3.50 19.72
C ILE A 161 -15.09 2.02 20.05
N LEU A 162 -16.09 1.40 20.68
CA LEU A 162 -16.09 -0.02 21.02
C LEU A 162 -16.06 -0.88 19.76
N SER A 163 -16.94 -0.62 18.79
CA SER A 163 -16.96 -1.37 17.51
C SER A 163 -15.64 -1.23 16.76
N SER A 164 -15.05 -0.04 16.75
CA SER A 164 -13.77 0.22 16.08
C SER A 164 -12.61 -0.51 16.77
N PHE A 165 -12.61 -0.54 18.11
CA PHE A 165 -11.63 -1.28 18.90
C PHE A 165 -11.77 -2.79 18.71
N LEU A 166 -12.98 -3.33 18.74
CA LEU A 166 -13.23 -4.76 18.50
C LEU A 166 -12.81 -5.17 17.08
N LEU A 167 -13.14 -4.36 16.08
CA LEU A 167 -12.71 -4.60 14.69
C LEU A 167 -11.18 -4.56 14.53
N LEU A 168 -10.48 -3.76 15.34
CA LEU A 168 -9.02 -3.74 15.34
C LEU A 168 -8.42 -4.99 15.99
N ILE A 169 -8.85 -5.32 17.20
CA ILE A 169 -8.17 -6.30 18.06
C ILE A 169 -8.60 -7.74 17.78
N VAL A 170 -9.90 -8.00 17.62
CA VAL A 170 -10.43 -9.37 17.50
C VAL A 170 -9.85 -10.10 16.29
N PRO A 171 -9.77 -9.52 15.07
CA PRO A 171 -9.21 -10.24 13.92
C PRO A 171 -7.72 -10.56 14.06
N ILE A 172 -6.96 -9.69 14.75
CA ILE A 172 -5.54 -9.93 15.04
C ILE A 172 -5.41 -11.13 15.98
N ILE A 173 -6.18 -11.16 17.08
CA ILE A 173 -6.18 -12.27 18.03
C ILE A 173 -6.57 -13.58 17.35
N ILE A 174 -7.62 -13.59 16.52
CA ILE A 174 -8.05 -14.80 15.78
C ILE A 174 -6.91 -15.33 14.90
N SER A 175 -6.18 -14.45 14.21
CA SER A 175 -5.06 -14.85 13.36
C SER A 175 -3.92 -15.46 14.19
N LEU A 176 -3.58 -14.84 15.31
CA LEU A 176 -2.54 -15.33 16.22
C LEU A 176 -2.90 -16.68 16.85
N ILE A 177 -4.14 -16.84 17.34
CA ILE A 177 -4.61 -18.13 17.89
C ILE A 177 -4.52 -19.23 16.83
N ARG A 178 -4.89 -18.92 15.58
CA ARG A 178 -4.81 -19.88 14.49
C ARG A 178 -3.38 -20.34 14.20
N GLU A 179 -2.43 -19.43 14.15
CA GLU A 179 -1.02 -19.74 13.90
C GLU A 179 -0.37 -20.49 15.06
N ILE A 180 -0.67 -20.11 16.31
CA ILE A 180 -0.21 -20.81 17.51
C ILE A 180 -0.76 -22.25 17.52
N HIS A 181 -2.05 -22.42 17.25
CA HIS A 181 -2.69 -23.73 17.23
C HIS A 181 -2.13 -24.65 16.13
N LYS A 182 -1.74 -24.10 14.99
CA LYS A 182 -1.12 -24.86 13.89
C LYS A 182 0.40 -24.94 13.97
N ASN A 183 1.02 -24.21 14.89
CA ASN A 183 2.47 -24.06 15.03
C ASN A 183 3.15 -23.74 13.68
N GLU A 184 2.52 -22.89 12.87
CA GLU A 184 2.99 -22.54 11.53
C GLU A 184 2.66 -21.08 11.20
N PHE A 185 3.54 -20.43 10.42
CA PHE A 185 3.27 -19.11 9.86
C PHE A 185 2.39 -19.24 8.62
N ILE A 186 1.21 -18.63 8.64
CA ILE A 186 0.21 -18.75 7.57
C ILE A 186 0.21 -17.46 6.75
N GLY A 187 1.07 -17.42 5.73
CA GLY A 187 1.29 -16.21 4.91
C GLY A 187 0.01 -15.57 4.35
N GLY A 188 -1.01 -16.37 4.03
CA GLY A 188 -2.32 -15.87 3.55
C GLY A 188 -3.06 -14.97 4.56
N LEU A 189 -2.84 -15.13 5.87
CA LEU A 189 -3.41 -14.28 6.92
C LEU A 189 -2.66 -12.95 7.07
N HIS A 190 -1.43 -12.87 6.55
CA HIS A 190 -0.55 -11.70 6.65
C HIS A 190 -0.47 -10.88 5.37
N TRP A 191 -1.27 -11.21 4.35
CA TRP A 191 -1.26 -10.52 3.08
C TRP A 191 -2.56 -9.76 2.79
N TYR A 192 -2.44 -8.51 2.33
CA TYR A 192 -3.56 -7.57 2.19
C TYR A 192 -4.67 -8.05 1.26
N SER A 193 -4.32 -8.74 0.17
CA SER A 193 -5.30 -9.17 -0.82
C SER A 193 -6.05 -10.44 -0.42
N SER A 194 -5.51 -11.22 0.52
CA SER A 194 -6.09 -12.50 0.94
C SER A 194 -6.70 -12.46 2.34
N SER A 195 -6.22 -11.58 3.22
CA SER A 195 -6.57 -11.57 4.64
C SER A 195 -7.80 -10.70 4.94
N LEU A 196 -8.88 -11.35 5.37
CA LEU A 196 -10.06 -10.68 5.91
C LEU A 196 -9.71 -9.98 7.23
N GLN A 197 -8.80 -10.54 8.01
CA GLN A 197 -8.39 -9.98 9.30
C GLN A 197 -7.65 -8.66 9.12
N ILE A 198 -6.80 -8.53 8.10
CA ILE A 198 -6.17 -7.26 7.74
C ILE A 198 -7.23 -6.24 7.29
N LEU A 199 -8.22 -6.64 6.51
CA LEU A 199 -9.30 -5.75 6.07
C LEU A 199 -10.08 -5.19 7.27
N LEU A 200 -10.55 -6.07 8.17
CA LEU A 200 -11.33 -5.69 9.34
C LEU A 200 -10.53 -4.84 10.32
N SER A 201 -9.28 -5.21 10.60
CA SER A 201 -8.41 -4.43 11.48
C SER A 201 -8.08 -3.06 10.91
N SER A 202 -7.94 -2.93 9.59
CA SER A 202 -7.76 -1.64 8.92
C SER A 202 -8.99 -0.73 9.05
N ILE A 203 -10.21 -1.28 9.02
CA ILE A 203 -11.46 -0.53 9.29
C ILE A 203 -11.46 0.00 10.73
N GLY A 204 -11.16 -0.88 11.69
CA GLY A 204 -11.09 -0.50 13.11
C GLY A 204 -10.06 0.60 13.36
N LEU A 205 -8.84 0.42 12.85
CA LEU A 205 -7.77 1.41 12.98
C LEU A 205 -8.14 2.76 12.34
N LEU A 206 -8.64 2.76 11.10
CA LEU A 206 -9.00 4.00 10.41
C LEU A 206 -10.12 4.76 11.14
N SER A 207 -11.13 4.04 11.65
CA SER A 207 -12.21 4.66 12.45
C SER A 207 -11.70 5.22 13.77
N LEU A 208 -10.81 4.51 14.48
CA LEU A 208 -10.20 5.02 15.71
C LEU A 208 -9.35 6.27 15.47
N LEU A 209 -8.51 6.26 14.43
CA LEU A 209 -7.72 7.43 14.05
C LEU A 209 -8.64 8.60 13.70
N ARG A 210 -9.71 8.34 12.94
CA ARG A 210 -10.70 9.35 12.61
C ARG A 210 -11.33 9.98 13.85
N ILE A 211 -11.83 9.17 14.79
CA ILE A 211 -12.44 9.63 16.05
C ILE A 211 -11.42 10.44 16.86
N TYR A 212 -10.18 9.95 16.96
CA TYR A 212 -9.12 10.62 17.71
C TYR A 212 -8.76 12.00 17.13
N PHE A 213 -8.79 12.15 15.80
CA PHE A 213 -8.43 13.39 15.13
C PHE A 213 -9.61 14.32 14.81
N GLU A 214 -10.88 13.88 14.95
CA GLU A 214 -12.07 14.67 14.57
C GLU A 214 -12.13 16.04 15.26
N ASN A 215 -11.67 16.12 16.51
CA ASN A 215 -11.69 17.35 17.33
C ASN A 215 -10.29 17.85 17.73
N LYS A 216 -9.22 17.34 17.13
CA LYS A 216 -7.85 17.76 17.48
C LYS A 216 -7.32 18.83 16.54
N ALA A 217 -6.59 19.79 17.10
CA ALA A 217 -5.81 20.73 16.33
C ALA A 217 -4.77 19.99 15.47
N ARG A 218 -4.44 20.58 14.31
CA ARG A 218 -3.42 20.03 13.41
C ARG A 218 -2.09 19.92 14.16
N SER A 219 -1.52 18.72 14.17
CA SER A 219 -0.18 18.51 14.71
C SER A 219 0.85 18.90 13.66
N LYS A 220 1.65 19.95 13.95
CA LYS A 220 2.76 20.39 13.08
C LYS A 220 3.75 19.25 12.80
N PHE A 221 3.97 18.36 13.77
CA PHE A 221 4.86 17.21 13.62
C PHE A 221 4.31 16.17 12.64
N ILE A 222 3.02 15.82 12.77
CA ILE A 222 2.39 14.87 11.83
C ILE A 222 2.32 15.46 10.43
N GLU A 223 1.98 16.75 10.31
CA GLU A 223 1.97 17.45 9.04
C GLU A 223 3.35 17.44 8.38
N PHE A 224 4.38 17.83 9.12
CA PHE A 224 5.78 17.74 8.67
C PHE A 224 6.11 16.34 8.13
N LEU A 225 5.83 15.28 8.89
CA LEU A 225 6.10 13.92 8.43
C LEU A 225 5.27 13.51 7.20
N SER A 226 4.02 13.94 7.12
CA SER A 226 3.10 13.53 6.07
C SER A 226 3.48 14.06 4.68
N VAL A 227 4.07 15.26 4.60
CA VAL A 227 4.35 15.96 3.33
C VAL A 227 5.24 15.15 2.39
N TYR A 228 6.25 14.45 2.93
CA TYR A 228 7.21 13.67 2.13
C TYR A 228 7.05 12.16 2.27
N SER A 229 5.98 11.69 2.91
CA SER A 229 5.73 10.27 3.15
C SER A 229 5.75 9.43 1.87
N PHE A 230 5.20 9.95 0.77
CA PHE A 230 5.24 9.28 -0.53
C PHE A 230 6.66 9.20 -1.11
N GLY A 231 7.44 10.28 -1.03
CA GLY A 231 8.85 10.26 -1.42
C GLY A 231 9.67 9.27 -0.60
N VAL A 232 9.46 9.20 0.73
CA VAL A 232 10.11 8.22 1.61
C VAL A 232 9.76 6.79 1.19
N TYR A 233 8.49 6.52 0.89
CA TYR A 233 8.06 5.22 0.35
C TYR A 233 8.83 4.83 -0.92
N LEU A 234 9.05 5.76 -1.84
CA LEU A 234 9.80 5.48 -3.08
C LEU A 234 11.30 5.21 -2.82
N LEU A 235 11.90 5.97 -1.90
CA LEU A 235 13.35 6.07 -1.72
C LEU A 235 13.97 5.08 -0.71
N HIS A 236 13.23 4.67 0.33
CA HIS A 236 13.86 4.06 1.51
C HIS A 236 14.70 2.81 1.26
N TYR A 237 14.35 1.97 0.28
CA TYR A 237 15.17 0.80 -0.06
C TYR A 237 16.53 1.18 -0.64
N ILE A 238 16.65 2.30 -1.36
CA ILE A 238 17.93 2.79 -1.87
C ILE A 238 18.90 2.98 -0.71
N PHE A 239 18.45 3.69 0.33
CA PHE A 239 19.28 3.94 1.51
C PHE A 239 19.49 2.68 2.36
N ILE A 240 18.51 1.78 2.45
CA ILE A 240 18.69 0.48 3.11
C ILE A 240 19.84 -0.29 2.44
N TYR A 241 19.93 -0.32 1.11
CA TYR A 241 21.02 -1.01 0.42
C TYR A 241 22.37 -0.34 0.64
N ILE A 242 22.43 1.00 0.60
CA ILE A 242 23.65 1.75 0.92
C ILE A 242 24.13 1.44 2.34
N PHE A 243 23.25 1.48 3.35
CA PHE A 243 23.63 1.18 4.73
C PHE A 243 24.01 -0.28 4.93
N LYS A 244 23.35 -1.22 4.23
CA LYS A 244 23.73 -2.64 4.20
C LYS A 244 25.14 -2.89 3.67
N SER A 245 25.65 -2.05 2.76
CA SER A 245 27.03 -2.19 2.26
C SER A 245 28.10 -1.55 3.14
N ILE A 246 27.73 -0.63 4.03
CA ILE A 246 28.71 0.14 4.82
C ILE A 246 28.81 -0.39 6.25
N ILE A 247 27.68 -0.85 6.82
CA ILE A 247 27.62 -1.31 8.21
C ILE A 247 27.70 -2.83 8.22
N ASP A 248 28.59 -3.38 9.05
CA ASP A 248 28.57 -4.81 9.37
C ASP A 248 27.46 -5.09 10.40
N PHE A 249 26.45 -5.86 9.98
CA PHE A 249 25.34 -6.26 10.82
C PHE A 249 25.55 -7.64 11.47
N SER A 250 26.70 -8.30 11.28
CA SER A 250 26.93 -9.67 11.77
C SER A 250 26.78 -9.78 13.29
N SER A 251 27.32 -8.82 14.03
CA SER A 251 27.40 -8.80 15.50
C SER A 251 26.21 -8.15 16.20
N LEU A 252 25.30 -7.52 15.46
CA LEU A 252 24.18 -6.79 16.04
C LEU A 252 23.01 -7.71 16.41
N SER A 253 22.29 -7.40 17.50
CA SER A 253 21.02 -8.05 17.82
C SER A 253 19.95 -7.69 16.78
N PHE A 254 18.89 -8.49 16.64
CA PHE A 254 17.80 -8.23 15.68
C PHE A 254 17.22 -6.81 15.83
N THR A 255 16.92 -6.38 17.05
CA THR A 255 16.40 -5.03 17.34
C THR A 255 17.40 -3.94 16.95
N ALA A 256 18.69 -4.15 17.25
CA ALA A 256 19.73 -3.21 16.86
C ALA A 256 19.87 -3.12 15.33
N LYS A 257 19.84 -4.24 14.59
CA LYS A 257 19.83 -4.24 13.12
C LYS A 257 18.64 -3.46 12.57
N LEU A 258 17.45 -3.66 13.16
CA LEU A 258 16.23 -2.98 12.73
C LEU A 258 16.33 -1.46 12.93
N MET A 259 16.76 -1.01 14.12
CA MET A 259 16.93 0.42 14.40
C MET A 259 18.03 1.05 13.53
N ALA A 260 19.16 0.36 13.38
CA ALA A 260 20.30 0.81 12.58
C ALA A 260 20.01 0.88 11.08
N LEU A 261 19.01 0.14 10.57
CA LEU A 261 18.54 0.31 9.19
C LEU A 261 17.40 1.33 9.11
N PHE A 262 16.40 1.24 9.99
CA PHE A 262 15.20 2.06 9.91
C PHE A 262 15.47 3.55 10.10
N ILE A 263 16.16 3.92 11.18
CA ILE A 263 16.35 5.34 11.55
C ILE A 263 17.13 6.09 10.46
N PRO A 264 18.34 5.65 10.05
CA PRO A 264 19.10 6.41 9.06
C PRO A 264 18.48 6.33 7.66
N SER A 265 17.90 5.19 7.26
CA SER A 265 17.20 5.11 5.96
C SER A 265 15.99 6.05 5.91
N PHE A 266 15.22 6.16 7.00
CA PHE A 266 14.11 7.09 7.11
C PHE A 266 14.58 8.55 7.01
N ILE A 267 15.58 8.93 7.83
CA ILE A 267 16.11 10.30 7.86
C ILE A 267 16.68 10.70 6.49
N CYS A 268 17.53 9.86 5.89
CA CYS A 268 18.12 10.14 4.59
C CYS A 268 17.06 10.21 3.49
N SER A 269 16.08 9.30 3.48
CA SER A 269 14.98 9.35 2.51
C SER A 269 14.14 10.61 2.66
N TYR A 270 13.87 11.02 3.88
CA TYR A 270 13.07 12.20 4.16
C TYR A 270 13.81 13.48 3.73
N ILE A 271 15.08 13.62 4.09
CA ILE A 271 15.92 14.76 3.67
C ILE A 271 16.05 14.78 2.15
N PHE A 272 16.29 13.64 1.52
CA PHE A 272 16.43 13.56 0.06
C PHE A 272 15.12 13.91 -0.65
N ALA A 273 13.97 13.41 -0.18
CA ALA A 273 12.66 13.79 -0.69
C ALA A 273 12.39 15.29 -0.51
N TRP A 274 12.77 15.86 0.63
CA TRP A 274 12.68 17.30 0.87
C TRP A 274 13.53 18.10 -0.11
N LEU A 275 14.79 17.71 -0.34
CA LEU A 275 15.67 18.38 -1.30
C LEU A 275 15.11 18.32 -2.72
N LEU A 276 14.65 17.16 -3.17
CA LEU A 276 14.02 17.00 -4.49
C LEU A 276 12.75 17.84 -4.63
N SER A 277 12.00 18.07 -3.56
CA SER A 277 10.77 18.87 -3.61
C SER A 277 11.00 20.37 -3.86
N LYS A 278 12.21 20.89 -3.60
CA LYS A 278 12.51 22.32 -3.72
C LYS A 278 12.51 22.81 -5.17
N HIS A 279 12.86 21.94 -6.12
CA HIS A 279 12.96 22.31 -7.53
C HIS A 279 11.76 21.77 -8.33
N ARG A 280 11.23 22.59 -9.24
CA ARG A 280 9.95 22.34 -9.93
C ARG A 280 9.94 21.01 -10.69
N ILE A 281 11.05 20.66 -11.33
CA ILE A 281 11.18 19.41 -12.11
C ILE A 281 11.32 18.21 -11.18
N THR A 282 12.18 18.29 -10.17
CA THR A 282 12.49 17.16 -9.29
C THR A 282 11.36 16.85 -8.31
N ARG A 283 10.52 17.85 -7.99
CA ARG A 283 9.33 17.67 -7.15
C ARG A 283 8.37 16.62 -7.71
N PHE A 284 8.28 16.52 -9.04
CA PHE A 284 7.46 15.52 -9.72
C PHE A 284 7.83 14.08 -9.33
N PHE A 285 9.10 13.84 -8.96
CA PHE A 285 9.58 12.52 -8.58
C PHE A 285 9.25 12.12 -7.15
N VAL A 286 8.78 13.05 -6.31
CA VAL A 286 8.58 12.81 -4.86
C VAL A 286 7.22 13.27 -4.31
N MET A 287 6.40 13.95 -5.13
CA MET A 287 5.10 14.54 -4.74
C MET A 287 4.01 14.40 -5.79
#